data_AF-A0A922CZ66-F1
#
_entry.id   AF-A0A922CZ66-F1
#
_cell.length_a   1.000
_cell.length_b   1.000
_cell.length_c   1.000
_cell.angle_alpha   90.00
_cell.angle_beta   90.00
_cell.angle_gamma   90.00
#
_symmetry.space_group_name_H-M   'P 1'
#
loop_
_entity.id
_entity.type
_entity.pdbx_description
1 polymer ?
#
loop_
_entity_poly.entity_id
_entity_poly.type
_entity_poly.pdbx_seq_one_letter_code
_entity_poly.pdbx_strand_id
1 'polypeptide(L)'
;MGGDFTYQDASMWYKNLDKLIEYANLKSAKDGLNVKLFYSTPTCYLKSVRDANPELPIKQDDFFPYASDSTAYWTGYFTSRPTTKYFEREGNNYLQMVKQLQVLAGLEEHNKFVLNELKSAMGVMQHHDAITGTEKQHVTHDYERLLNQAIDDALLIARQAFK
;
A
#
# COMPACT_ATOMS: atom_id res chain seq x y z
N MET A 1 -13.63 -13.62 -0.08
CA MET A 1 -12.68 -13.88 1.02
C MET A 1 -11.93 -12.60 1.32
N GLY A 2 -12.62 -11.61 1.88
CA GLY A 2 -12.09 -10.25 2.02
C GLY A 2 -13.06 -9.18 1.53
N GLY A 3 -12.58 -7.94 1.60
CA GLY A 3 -13.29 -6.69 1.38
C GLY A 3 -12.74 -5.62 2.35
N ASP A 4 -13.13 -4.37 2.15
CA ASP A 4 -12.65 -3.24 2.97
C ASP A 4 -12.95 -3.47 4.46
N PHE A 5 -11.89 -3.41 5.29
CA PHE A 5 -11.96 -3.56 6.75
C PHE A 5 -12.71 -4.82 7.24
N THR A 6 -12.71 -5.89 6.45
CA THR A 6 -13.26 -7.20 6.83
C THR A 6 -12.37 -7.90 7.87
N TYR A 7 -12.83 -9.04 8.41
CA TYR A 7 -12.14 -9.85 9.44
C TYR A 7 -12.02 -9.22 10.84
N GLN A 8 -12.74 -8.14 11.16
CA GLN A 8 -12.86 -7.64 12.54
C GLN A 8 -13.46 -8.70 13.49
N ASP A 9 -14.45 -9.45 13.01
CA ASP A 9 -14.84 -10.76 13.56
C ASP A 9 -14.41 -11.87 12.59
N ALA A 10 -13.16 -12.31 12.74
CA ALA A 10 -12.59 -13.35 11.90
C ALA A 10 -13.26 -14.72 12.10
N SER A 11 -13.82 -14.99 13.29
CA SER A 11 -14.41 -16.29 13.62
C SER A 11 -15.60 -16.61 12.72
N MET A 12 -16.43 -15.60 12.43
CA MET A 12 -17.56 -15.74 11.49
C MET A 12 -17.10 -16.23 10.11
N TRP A 13 -15.99 -15.71 9.59
CA TRP A 13 -15.44 -16.14 8.30
C TRP A 13 -14.92 -17.57 8.39
N TYR A 14 -13.96 -17.82 9.30
CA TYR A 14 -13.27 -19.11 9.38
C TYR A 14 -14.23 -20.26 9.67
N LYS A 15 -15.21 -20.09 10.58
CA LYS A 15 -16.20 -21.13 10.88
C LYS A 15 -17.02 -21.56 9.67
N ASN A 16 -17.39 -20.63 8.79
CA ASN A 16 -18.17 -20.94 7.60
C ASN A 16 -17.30 -21.50 6.47
N LEU A 17 -16.05 -21.06 6.38
CA LEU A 17 -15.09 -21.55 5.40
C LEU A 17 -14.62 -22.96 5.69
N ASP A 18 -14.39 -23.30 6.96
CA ASP A 18 -14.04 -24.66 7.37
C ASP A 18 -15.13 -25.64 6.93
N LYS A 19 -16.39 -25.29 7.19
CA LYS A 19 -17.55 -26.06 6.70
C LYS A 19 -17.58 -26.12 5.18
N LEU A 20 -17.38 -25.00 4.49
CA LEU A 20 -17.40 -24.97 3.02
C LEU A 20 -16.33 -25.89 2.44
N ILE A 21 -15.10 -25.81 2.95
CA ILE A 21 -13.96 -26.64 2.53
C ILE A 21 -14.27 -28.11 2.79
N GLU A 22 -14.71 -28.46 4.00
CA GLU A 22 -15.03 -29.83 4.39
C GLU A 22 -16.12 -30.43 3.49
N TYR A 23 -17.29 -29.80 3.44
CA TYR A 23 -18.43 -30.35 2.72
C TYR A 23 -18.26 -30.32 1.20
N ALA A 24 -17.57 -29.32 0.64
CA ALA A 24 -17.26 -29.31 -0.79
C ALA A 24 -16.28 -30.42 -1.17
N ASN A 25 -15.26 -30.69 -0.34
CA ASN A 25 -14.32 -31.77 -0.59
C ASN A 25 -14.97 -33.15 -0.45
N LEU A 26 -15.83 -33.36 0.57
CA LEU A 26 -16.62 -34.58 0.72
C LEU A 26 -17.53 -34.81 -0.49
N LYS A 27 -18.23 -33.77 -0.94
CA LYS A 27 -19.09 -33.84 -2.13
C LYS A 27 -18.27 -34.14 -3.39
N SER A 28 -17.12 -33.49 -3.57
CA SER A 28 -16.22 -33.73 -4.71
C SER A 28 -15.75 -35.18 -4.76
N ALA A 29 -15.40 -35.77 -3.61
CA ALA A 29 -15.02 -37.17 -3.52
C ALA A 29 -16.20 -38.13 -3.81
N LYS A 30 -17.40 -37.81 -3.31
CA LYS A 30 -18.61 -38.62 -3.52
C LYS A 30 -19.09 -38.59 -4.98
N ASP A 31 -19.12 -37.41 -5.57
CA ASP A 31 -19.73 -37.16 -6.89
C ASP A 31 -18.68 -37.17 -8.02
N GLY A 32 -17.38 -37.33 -7.69
CA GLY A 32 -16.29 -37.41 -8.67
C GLY A 32 -15.96 -36.10 -9.38
N LEU A 33 -16.12 -34.95 -8.70
CA LEU A 33 -16.06 -33.62 -9.34
C LEU A 33 -14.62 -33.11 -9.63
N ASN A 34 -13.59 -33.83 -9.17
CA ASN A 34 -12.17 -33.44 -9.30
C ASN A 34 -11.86 -31.99 -8.86
N VAL A 35 -12.50 -31.57 -7.77
CA VAL A 35 -12.29 -30.26 -7.14
C VAL A 35 -11.75 -30.45 -5.73
N LYS A 36 -10.78 -29.63 -5.32
CA LYS A 36 -10.26 -29.60 -3.94
C LYS A 36 -10.14 -28.16 -3.44
N LEU A 37 -10.87 -27.85 -2.38
CA LEU A 37 -10.81 -26.57 -1.67
C LEU A 37 -9.85 -26.68 -0.48
N PHE A 38 -9.11 -25.62 -0.21
CA PHE A 38 -8.20 -25.49 0.94
C PHE A 38 -7.85 -24.01 1.16
N TYR A 39 -7.43 -23.64 2.37
CA TYR A 39 -6.86 -22.32 2.63
C TYR A 39 -5.53 -22.15 1.91
N SER A 40 -5.27 -20.94 1.42
CA SER A 40 -4.07 -20.63 0.64
C SER A 40 -3.63 -19.19 0.86
N THR A 41 -2.52 -18.83 0.23
CA THR A 41 -1.99 -17.48 0.17
C THR A 41 -1.71 -17.10 -1.29
N PRO A 42 -1.59 -15.80 -1.63
CA PRO A 42 -1.22 -15.39 -2.99
C PRO A 42 0.07 -16.04 -3.48
N THR A 43 1.05 -16.23 -2.60
CA THR A 43 2.32 -16.92 -2.92
C THR A 43 2.11 -18.39 -3.27
N CYS A 44 1.29 -19.11 -2.50
CA CYS A 44 0.96 -20.51 -2.79
C CYS A 44 0.21 -20.65 -4.12
N TYR A 45 -0.71 -19.74 -4.42
CA TYR A 45 -1.40 -19.71 -5.71
C TYR A 45 -0.43 -19.48 -6.87
N LEU A 46 0.42 -18.45 -6.79
CA LEU A 46 1.40 -18.15 -7.84
C LEU A 46 2.39 -19.31 -8.06
N LYS A 47 2.78 -20.00 -6.98
CA LYS A 47 3.58 -21.23 -7.08
C LYS A 47 2.85 -22.30 -7.89
N SER A 48 1.59 -22.60 -7.57
CA SER A 48 0.81 -23.61 -8.29
C SER A 48 0.61 -23.25 -9.77
N VAL A 49 0.37 -21.97 -10.10
CA VAL A 49 0.27 -21.50 -11.49
C VAL A 49 1.61 -21.73 -12.21
N ARG A 50 2.73 -21.42 -11.58
CA ARG A 50 4.07 -21.67 -12.14
C ARG A 50 4.31 -23.16 -12.38
N ASP A 51 4.00 -24.00 -11.39
CA ASP A 51 4.20 -25.46 -11.47
C ASP A 51 3.33 -26.09 -12.57
N ALA A 52 2.14 -25.54 -12.82
CA ALA A 52 1.28 -25.95 -13.93
C ALA A 52 1.84 -25.57 -15.31
N ASN A 53 2.85 -24.70 -15.36
CA ASN A 53 3.56 -24.24 -16.56
C ASN A 53 2.63 -23.89 -17.74
N PRO A 54 1.63 -23.00 -17.56
CA PRO A 54 0.75 -22.59 -18.65
C PRO A 54 1.49 -21.68 -19.65
N GLU A 55 1.02 -21.65 -20.88
CA GLU A 55 1.36 -20.59 -21.83
C GLU A 55 0.62 -19.31 -21.45
N LEU A 56 1.35 -18.23 -21.16
CA LEU A 56 0.79 -16.93 -20.78
C LEU A 56 1.14 -15.87 -21.84
N PRO A 57 0.21 -14.96 -22.17
CA PRO A 57 0.49 -13.87 -23.09
C PRO A 57 1.47 -12.85 -22.49
N ILE A 58 2.23 -12.19 -23.35
CA ILE A 58 3.15 -11.10 -22.97
C ILE A 58 2.40 -9.76 -22.98
N LYS A 59 2.59 -8.93 -21.95
CA LYS A 59 2.10 -7.54 -21.86
C LYS A 59 3.29 -6.60 -21.60
N GLN A 60 3.38 -5.47 -22.31
CA GLN A 60 4.53 -4.55 -22.23
C GLN A 60 4.21 -3.12 -21.76
N ASP A 61 2.96 -2.64 -21.90
CA ASP A 61 2.59 -1.26 -21.50
C ASP A 61 1.93 -1.22 -20.10
N ASP A 62 1.38 -0.07 -19.72
CA ASP A 62 0.64 0.12 -18.46
C ASP A 62 -0.86 -0.29 -18.54
N PHE A 63 -1.61 0.11 -17.50
CA PHE A 63 -3.06 -0.06 -17.37
C PHE A 63 -3.77 1.30 -17.20
N PHE A 64 -3.22 2.39 -17.75
CA PHE A 64 -3.86 3.71 -17.70
C PHE A 64 -4.51 4.10 -19.04
N PRO A 65 -5.60 4.89 -19.02
CA PRO A 65 -6.39 5.23 -17.84
C PRO A 65 -7.32 4.08 -17.41
N TYR A 66 -7.60 3.98 -16.12
CA TYR A 66 -8.62 3.06 -15.59
C TYR A 66 -10.02 3.64 -15.80
N ALA A 67 -10.97 2.79 -16.20
CA ALA A 67 -12.39 3.10 -16.21
C ALA A 67 -13.19 1.95 -15.59
N SER A 68 -14.06 2.26 -14.64
CA SER A 68 -14.91 1.27 -13.97
C SER A 68 -16.20 0.98 -14.76
N ASP A 69 -16.59 1.90 -15.65
CA ASP A 69 -17.70 1.78 -16.60
C ASP A 69 -17.33 2.57 -17.88
N SER A 70 -18.05 2.33 -18.95
CA SER A 70 -17.95 2.96 -20.28
C SER A 70 -17.75 4.49 -20.27
N THR A 71 -18.32 5.21 -19.29
CA THR A 71 -18.20 6.67 -19.17
C THR A 71 -17.55 7.13 -17.87
N ALA A 72 -17.01 6.23 -17.06
CA ALA A 72 -16.46 6.53 -15.73
C ALA A 72 -14.94 6.32 -15.72
N TYR A 73 -14.22 7.23 -16.38
CA TYR A 73 -12.75 7.25 -16.40
C TYR A 73 -12.19 7.92 -15.15
N TRP A 74 -11.23 7.28 -14.50
CA TRP A 74 -10.65 7.73 -13.23
C TRP A 74 -9.43 8.60 -13.49
N THR A 75 -9.56 9.61 -14.33
CA THR A 75 -8.46 10.54 -14.65
C THR A 75 -8.49 11.80 -13.78
N GLY A 76 -9.57 12.06 -13.05
CA GLY A 76 -9.70 13.24 -12.19
C GLY A 76 -8.69 13.27 -11.04
N TYR A 77 -8.39 12.11 -10.44
CA TYR A 77 -7.45 12.04 -9.31
C TYR A 77 -5.99 12.35 -9.71
N PHE A 78 -5.69 12.41 -11.02
CA PHE A 78 -4.40 12.91 -11.50
C PHE A 78 -4.17 14.37 -11.08
N THR A 79 -5.24 15.14 -10.82
CA THR A 79 -5.16 16.56 -10.43
C THR A 79 -5.79 16.89 -9.09
N SER A 80 -6.74 16.08 -8.57
CA SER A 80 -7.39 16.33 -7.27
C SER A 80 -6.39 16.70 -6.16
N ARG A 81 -6.67 17.76 -5.39
CA ARG A 81 -5.77 18.30 -4.34
C ARG A 81 -4.34 18.56 -4.82
N PRO A 82 -4.14 19.48 -5.78
CA PRO A 82 -2.81 19.72 -6.36
C PRO A 82 -1.81 20.28 -5.33
N THR A 83 -2.27 21.03 -4.32
CA THR A 83 -1.42 21.54 -3.24
C THR A 83 -0.82 20.39 -2.42
N THR A 84 -1.62 19.40 -2.04
CA THR A 84 -1.15 18.22 -1.29
C THR A 84 -0.20 17.37 -2.14
N LYS A 85 -0.47 17.23 -3.45
CA LYS A 85 0.47 16.58 -4.40
C LYS A 85 1.82 17.29 -4.47
N TYR A 86 1.82 18.62 -4.50
CA TYR A 86 3.05 19.40 -4.46
C TYR A 86 3.77 19.24 -3.11
N PHE A 87 3.03 19.30 -2.00
CA PHE A 87 3.60 19.17 -0.66
C PHE A 87 4.26 17.80 -0.43
N GLU A 88 3.69 16.71 -0.96
CA GLU A 88 4.34 15.40 -0.96
C GLU A 88 5.70 15.42 -1.70
N ARG A 89 5.80 16.12 -2.83
CA ARG A 89 7.08 16.25 -3.57
C ARG A 89 8.11 17.03 -2.78
N GLU A 90 7.69 18.10 -2.11
CA GLU A 90 8.55 18.83 -1.17
C GLU A 90 9.00 17.93 -0.01
N GLY A 91 8.09 17.16 0.59
CA GLY A 91 8.41 16.18 1.63
C GLY A 91 9.45 15.17 1.19
N ASN A 92 9.36 14.65 -0.04
CA ASN A 92 10.39 13.76 -0.59
C ASN A 92 11.75 14.49 -0.76
N ASN A 93 11.75 15.75 -1.20
CA ASN A 93 12.99 16.54 -1.30
C ASN A 93 13.67 16.70 0.06
N TYR A 94 12.91 17.05 1.10
CA TYR A 94 13.41 17.09 2.48
C TYR A 94 13.94 15.74 2.92
N LEU A 95 13.21 14.65 2.64
CA LEU A 95 13.65 13.29 2.99
C LEU A 95 14.98 12.93 2.31
N GLN A 96 15.17 13.23 1.03
CA GLN A 96 16.45 12.95 0.37
C GLN A 96 17.58 13.81 0.95
N MET A 97 17.33 15.10 1.21
CA MET A 97 18.31 16.00 1.81
C MET A 97 18.77 15.50 3.17
N VAL A 98 17.85 15.23 4.10
CA VAL A 98 18.22 14.82 5.47
C VAL A 98 18.84 13.42 5.50
N LYS A 99 18.44 12.49 4.61
CA LYS A 99 19.14 11.20 4.45
C LYS A 99 20.61 11.38 4.07
N GLN A 100 20.89 12.27 3.14
CA GLN A 100 22.26 12.52 2.68
C GLN A 100 23.07 13.21 3.78
N LEU A 101 22.52 14.24 4.42
CA LEU A 101 23.20 14.96 5.51
C LEU A 101 23.50 14.06 6.70
N GLN A 102 22.57 13.18 7.10
CA GLN A 102 22.79 12.20 8.17
C GLN A 102 24.05 11.36 7.94
N VAL A 103 24.28 10.92 6.69
CA VAL A 103 25.42 10.07 6.34
C VAL A 103 26.68 10.90 6.14
N LEU A 104 26.61 11.97 5.33
CA LEU A 104 27.77 12.74 4.91
C LEU A 104 28.40 13.55 6.06
N ALA A 105 27.60 14.02 7.01
CA ALA A 105 28.11 14.70 8.20
C ALA A 105 28.48 13.72 9.33
N GLY A 106 28.35 12.40 9.11
CA GLY A 106 28.70 11.38 10.11
C GLY A 106 27.91 11.52 11.42
N LEU A 107 26.63 11.94 11.34
CA LEU A 107 25.84 12.24 12.52
C LEU A 107 25.48 10.97 13.29
N GLU A 108 25.28 11.13 14.59
CA GLU A 108 24.95 10.05 15.49
C GLU A 108 23.62 9.37 15.14
N GLU A 109 23.55 8.10 15.55
CA GLU A 109 22.42 7.20 15.29
C GLU A 109 21.11 7.63 15.97
N HIS A 110 21.16 8.45 17.02
CA HIS A 110 19.96 8.91 17.73
C HIS A 110 19.00 9.70 16.83
N ASN A 111 19.51 10.34 15.76
CA ASN A 111 18.71 11.03 14.75
C ASN A 111 17.90 10.08 13.85
N LYS A 112 18.19 8.77 13.85
CA LYS A 112 17.45 7.82 12.99
C LYS A 112 15.96 7.78 13.31
N PHE A 113 15.57 8.11 14.54
CA PHE A 113 14.17 8.18 14.93
C PHE A 113 13.40 9.19 14.08
N VAL A 114 13.80 10.47 14.08
CA VAL A 114 13.13 11.52 13.28
C VAL A 114 13.21 11.25 11.77
N LEU A 115 14.32 10.65 11.31
CA LEU A 115 14.45 10.23 9.92
C LEU A 115 13.45 9.13 9.56
N ASN A 116 13.22 8.17 10.46
CA ASN A 116 12.26 7.08 10.24
C ASN A 116 10.81 7.56 10.35
N GLU A 117 10.53 8.58 11.15
CA GLU A 117 9.23 9.25 11.18
C GLU A 117 8.92 9.91 9.83
N LEU A 118 9.87 10.67 9.26
CA LEU A 118 9.69 11.26 7.93
C LEU A 118 9.53 10.19 6.84
N LYS A 119 10.29 9.08 6.89
CA LYS A 119 10.08 7.95 5.98
C LYS A 119 8.67 7.36 6.11
N SER A 120 8.19 7.23 7.34
CA SER A 120 6.86 6.65 7.62
C SER A 120 5.76 7.58 7.12
N ALA A 121 5.85 8.89 7.39
CA ALA A 121 4.92 9.89 6.88
C ALA A 121 4.91 9.90 5.34
N MET A 122 6.07 9.90 4.69
CA MET A 122 6.17 9.79 3.22
C MET A 122 5.58 8.48 2.69
N GLY A 123 5.72 7.38 3.42
CA GLY A 123 5.08 6.09 3.10
C GLY A 123 3.55 6.18 3.16
N VAL A 124 3.00 6.80 4.21
CA VAL A 124 1.55 7.05 4.34
C VAL A 124 1.04 7.92 3.19
N MET A 125 1.80 8.95 2.79
CA MET A 125 1.44 9.80 1.65
C MET A 125 1.33 9.03 0.33
N GLN A 126 1.98 7.88 0.17
CA GLN A 126 1.84 7.04 -1.03
C GLN A 126 0.58 6.17 -1.02
N HIS A 127 -0.23 6.20 0.05
CA HIS A 127 -1.52 5.52 0.06
C HIS A 127 -2.37 5.96 -1.15
N HIS A 128 -3.14 5.05 -1.73
CA HIS A 128 -3.93 5.29 -2.94
C HIS A 128 -5.15 6.20 -2.70
N ASP A 129 -5.39 6.61 -1.46
CA ASP A 129 -6.29 7.71 -1.08
C ASP A 129 -5.54 8.81 -0.31
N ALA A 130 -4.23 8.99 -0.53
CA ALA A 130 -3.49 10.13 0.01
C ALA A 130 -2.98 10.99 -1.14
N ILE A 131 -1.91 10.57 -1.83
CA ILE A 131 -1.36 11.31 -2.97
C ILE A 131 -2.38 11.52 -4.11
N THR A 132 -3.38 10.64 -4.22
CA THR A 132 -4.44 10.71 -5.21
C THR A 132 -5.46 11.81 -4.91
N GLY A 133 -5.62 12.23 -3.64
CA GLY A 133 -6.59 13.24 -3.23
C GLY A 133 -8.04 12.76 -3.27
N THR A 134 -8.28 11.48 -3.02
CA THR A 134 -9.62 10.83 -3.03
C THR A 134 -10.24 10.65 -1.65
N GLU A 135 -9.55 11.08 -0.60
CA GLU A 135 -9.99 11.05 0.79
C GLU A 135 -10.89 12.23 1.22
N LYS A 136 -11.52 12.08 2.39
CA LYS A 136 -12.32 13.13 3.03
C LYS A 136 -11.44 14.31 3.47
N GLN A 137 -12.03 15.49 3.57
CA GLN A 137 -11.30 16.72 3.91
C GLN A 137 -10.49 16.64 5.22
N HIS A 138 -11.05 16.06 6.28
CA HIS A 138 -10.31 15.95 7.55
C HIS A 138 -9.15 14.95 7.46
N VAL A 139 -9.21 13.98 6.55
CA VAL A 139 -8.14 13.01 6.33
C VAL A 139 -6.98 13.66 5.59
N THR A 140 -7.23 14.50 4.58
CA THR A 140 -6.13 15.28 3.95
C THR A 140 -5.45 16.22 4.94
N HIS A 141 -6.22 16.86 5.84
CA HIS A 141 -5.63 17.71 6.87
C HIS A 141 -4.75 16.90 7.82
N ASP A 142 -5.12 15.66 8.11
CA ASP A 142 -4.32 14.77 8.93
C ASP A 142 -3.02 14.35 8.22
N TYR A 143 -3.10 14.01 6.93
CA TYR A 143 -1.92 13.75 6.09
C TYR A 143 -0.96 14.93 6.03
N GLU A 144 -1.48 16.15 5.80
CA GLU A 144 -0.69 17.38 5.77
C GLU A 144 -0.04 17.65 7.14
N ARG A 145 -0.79 17.48 8.23
CA ARG A 145 -0.27 17.60 9.61
C ARG A 145 0.85 16.60 9.88
N LEU A 146 0.66 15.33 9.52
CA LEU A 146 1.64 14.26 9.71
C LEU A 146 2.93 14.54 8.93
N LEU A 147 2.81 14.92 7.65
CA LEU A 147 3.97 15.23 6.81
C LEU A 147 4.71 16.46 7.31
N ASN A 148 4.00 17.54 7.64
CA ASN A 148 4.63 18.77 8.13
C ASN A 148 5.41 18.53 9.43
N GLN A 149 4.79 17.87 10.40
CA GLN A 149 5.46 17.54 11.67
C GLN A 149 6.72 16.73 11.44
N ALA A 150 6.66 15.69 10.59
CA ALA A 150 7.81 14.83 10.33
C ALA A 150 8.94 15.56 9.58
N ILE A 151 8.62 16.53 8.71
CA ILE A 151 9.62 17.40 8.07
C ILE A 151 10.30 18.27 9.14
N ASP A 152 9.50 18.95 9.97
CA ASP A 152 10.01 19.88 11.00
C ASP A 152 10.96 19.18 11.99
N ASP A 153 10.61 17.96 12.41
CA ASP A 153 11.44 17.15 13.30
C ASP A 153 12.73 16.68 12.60
N ALA A 154 12.63 16.24 11.35
CA ALA A 154 13.79 15.79 10.57
C ALA A 154 14.78 16.92 10.25
N LEU A 155 14.35 18.19 10.24
CA LEU A 155 15.24 19.34 10.05
C LEU A 155 16.27 19.48 11.19
N LEU A 156 16.11 18.79 12.32
CA LEU A 156 17.17 18.63 13.33
C LEU A 156 18.48 18.13 12.69
N ILE A 157 18.39 17.17 11.77
CA ILE A 157 19.55 16.58 11.08
C ILE A 157 20.29 17.66 10.29
N ALA A 158 19.56 18.49 9.53
CA ALA A 158 20.17 19.58 8.78
C ALA A 158 20.86 20.60 9.71
N ARG A 159 20.22 20.94 10.84
CA ARG A 159 20.80 21.86 11.84
C ARG A 159 22.07 21.30 12.48
N GLN A 160 22.19 19.98 12.64
CA GLN A 160 23.40 19.36 13.19
C GLN A 160 24.51 19.21 12.14
N ALA A 161 24.15 18.93 10.89
CA ALA A 161 25.13 18.75 9.81
C ALA A 161 25.91 20.01 9.44
N PHE A 162 25.35 21.20 9.71
CA PHE A 162 25.96 22.50 9.40
C PHE A 162 26.41 23.30 10.64
N LYS A 163 26.49 22.66 11.81
CA LYS A 163 27.14 23.22 13.00
C LYS A 163 28.62 22.90 13.01
#